data_AF-W3VH04-F1
#
_entry.id   AF-W3VH04-F1
#
_cell.length_a   1.000
_cell.length_b   1.000
_cell.length_c   1.000
_cell.angle_alpha   90.00
_cell.angle_beta   90.00
_cell.angle_gamma   90.00
#
_symmetry.space_group_name_H-M   'P 1'
#
loop_
_entity.id
_entity.type
_entity.pdbx_description
1 polymer ?
#
loop_
_entity_poly.entity_id
_entity_poly.type
_entity_poly.pdbx_seq_one_letter_code
_entity_poly.pdbx_strand_id
1 'polypeptide(L)'
;MTASTSTRAALSAADSQWLFTPSDLLLTPSVLGGLDPAEEKHRRCKGVHAIYRMGEYLRLSQHVMNTACIYLHRFFMRKSLQNGNAGYSHYEVAAACVFLACKVEESHRKLPSIIDAAMASFDKSPAGQQRWMERSFRADPASKEFGRWRDTILVNEEELLETLCFDLIVEHPHEILVKACSRLGVDTWLVRLAWTTLNDSLRDSICVTFEAPVLAAGAFYRACTVSQVEPTKFSAKWKGKEGDEAQLAWTDVFDVDEDEAAEAARAIGSDVYASHEQHAH
;
A
#
# COMPACT_ATOMS: atom_id res chain seq x y z
N MET A 1 31.47 17.52 17.58
CA MET A 1 30.05 17.42 17.97
C MET A 1 29.27 18.32 17.05
N THR A 2 28.86 17.82 15.90
CA THR A 2 28.00 18.53 14.95
C THR A 2 26.66 17.81 15.00
N ALA A 3 25.72 18.36 15.77
CA ALA A 3 24.33 17.93 15.75
C ALA A 3 23.77 18.32 14.38
N SER A 4 23.67 17.34 13.47
CA SER A 4 22.77 17.44 12.33
C SER A 4 21.37 17.47 12.92
N THR A 5 20.81 18.67 13.06
CA THR A 5 19.46 18.85 13.54
C THR A 5 18.60 18.62 12.30
N SER A 6 18.06 17.41 12.18
CA SER A 6 17.10 17.04 11.12
C SER A 6 15.99 18.09 11.09
N THR A 7 16.01 18.95 10.07
CA THR A 7 15.00 20.00 9.84
C THR A 7 13.82 19.42 9.07
N ARG A 8 13.28 18.29 9.52
CA ARG A 8 11.98 17.84 9.02
C ARG A 8 10.93 18.84 9.52
N ALA A 9 10.21 19.48 8.60
CA ALA A 9 9.09 20.32 8.99
C ALA A 9 8.11 19.46 9.81
N ALA A 10 7.67 19.97 10.97
CA ALA A 10 6.70 19.24 11.78
C ALA A 10 5.50 18.86 10.90
N LEU A 11 5.15 17.57 10.90
CA LEU A 11 4.02 17.05 10.13
C LEU A 11 2.78 17.88 10.39
N SER A 12 2.04 18.20 9.33
CA SER A 12 0.75 18.83 9.54
C SER A 12 -0.19 17.87 10.28
N ALA A 13 -1.20 18.42 10.97
CA ALA A 13 -2.24 17.59 11.58
C ALA A 13 -2.97 16.69 10.55
N ALA A 14 -2.98 17.10 9.27
CA ALA A 14 -3.53 16.31 8.17
C ALA A 14 -2.61 15.14 7.78
N ASP A 15 -1.29 15.34 7.79
CA ASP A 15 -0.31 14.29 7.44
C ASP A 15 -0.20 13.22 8.53
N SER A 16 -0.38 13.62 9.80
CA SER A 16 -0.29 12.71 10.96
C SER A 16 -1.56 11.89 11.21
N GLN A 17 -2.71 12.25 10.65
CA GLN A 17 -4.00 11.59 10.97
C GLN A 17 -4.07 10.11 10.54
N TRP A 18 -3.16 9.69 9.65
CA TRP A 18 -3.11 8.35 9.06
C TRP A 18 -1.89 7.54 9.50
N LEU A 19 -1.12 8.06 10.44
CA LEU A 19 0.03 7.39 11.02
C LEU A 19 -0.36 6.88 12.41
N PHE A 20 -0.18 5.59 12.60
CA PHE A 20 -0.58 4.86 13.80
C PHE A 20 0.62 4.11 14.34
N THR A 21 0.74 4.06 15.66
CA THR A 21 1.78 3.27 16.31
C THR A 21 1.45 1.78 16.22
N PRO A 22 2.44 0.88 16.40
CA PRO A 22 2.18 -0.56 16.53
C PRO A 22 1.19 -0.91 17.65
N SER A 23 1.10 -0.07 18.70
CA SER A 23 0.12 -0.27 19.78
C SER A 23 -1.30 0.09 19.35
N ASP A 24 -1.47 1.09 18.48
CA ASP A 24 -2.79 1.46 17.93
C ASP A 24 -3.36 0.36 17.04
N LEU A 25 -2.50 -0.41 16.36
CA LEU A 25 -2.93 -1.59 15.58
C LEU A 25 -3.53 -2.70 16.45
N LEU A 26 -3.23 -2.73 17.75
CA LEU A 26 -3.86 -3.66 18.71
C LEU A 26 -5.21 -3.13 19.25
N LEU A 27 -5.58 -1.90 18.88
CA LEU A 27 -6.78 -1.20 19.31
C LEU A 27 -7.69 -0.81 18.14
N THR A 28 -7.55 -1.48 16.99
CA THR A 28 -8.43 -1.28 15.84
C THR A 28 -9.88 -1.64 16.21
N PRO A 29 -10.88 -1.09 15.51
CA PRO A 29 -12.27 -1.46 15.71
C PRO A 29 -12.52 -2.97 15.56
N SER A 30 -11.77 -3.64 14.68
CA SER A 30 -11.83 -5.09 14.50
C SER A 30 -11.37 -5.84 15.76
N VAL A 31 -10.22 -5.48 16.32
CA VAL A 31 -9.66 -6.14 17.52
C VAL A 31 -10.50 -5.85 18.75
N LEU A 32 -10.94 -4.61 18.94
CA LEU A 32 -11.87 -4.24 20.00
C LEU A 32 -13.24 -4.95 19.85
N GLY A 33 -13.63 -5.25 18.61
CA GLY A 33 -14.78 -6.08 18.26
C GLY A 33 -14.55 -7.60 18.45
N GLY A 34 -13.42 -8.00 19.03
CA GLY A 34 -13.10 -9.39 19.37
C GLY A 34 -12.48 -10.20 18.23
N LEU A 35 -12.05 -9.56 17.14
CA LEU A 35 -11.28 -10.25 16.10
C LEU A 35 -9.82 -10.43 16.56
N ASP A 36 -9.27 -11.61 16.37
CA ASP A 36 -7.85 -11.86 16.67
C ASP A 36 -6.95 -10.96 15.79
N PRO A 37 -5.90 -10.31 16.33
CA PRO A 37 -5.02 -9.43 15.56
C PRO A 37 -4.33 -10.12 14.37
N ALA A 38 -3.96 -11.39 14.49
CA ALA A 38 -3.34 -12.13 13.38
C ALA A 38 -4.35 -12.41 12.28
N GLU A 39 -5.61 -12.71 12.63
CA GLU A 39 -6.70 -12.86 11.66
C GLU A 39 -7.07 -11.53 10.99
N GLU A 40 -7.07 -10.41 11.71
CA GLU A 40 -7.22 -9.08 11.09
C GLU A 40 -6.14 -8.84 10.03
N LYS A 41 -4.87 -9.02 10.41
CA LYS A 41 -3.73 -8.87 9.50
C LYS A 41 -3.89 -9.75 8.26
N HIS A 42 -4.27 -11.02 8.45
CA HIS A 42 -4.47 -11.97 7.36
C HIS A 42 -5.61 -11.54 6.42
N ARG A 43 -6.73 -11.02 6.95
CA ARG A 43 -7.85 -10.50 6.14
C ARG A 43 -7.51 -9.23 5.38
N ARG A 44 -6.74 -8.31 5.98
CA ARG A 44 -6.22 -7.12 5.28
C ARG A 44 -5.33 -7.53 4.11
N CYS A 45 -4.42 -8.49 4.32
CA CYS A 45 -3.59 -9.08 3.27
C CYS A 45 -4.43 -9.72 2.14
N LYS A 46 -5.48 -10.47 2.48
CA LYS A 46 -6.45 -10.99 1.48
C LYS A 46 -7.16 -9.89 0.70
N GLY A 47 -7.52 -8.78 1.36
CA GLY A 47 -8.07 -7.59 0.72
C GLY A 47 -7.10 -6.96 -0.27
N VAL A 48 -5.83 -6.79 0.12
CA VAL A 48 -4.76 -6.33 -0.78
C VAL A 48 -4.58 -7.27 -1.97
N HIS A 49 -4.54 -8.59 -1.77
CA HIS A 49 -4.47 -9.55 -2.86
C HIS A 49 -5.67 -9.45 -3.82
N ALA A 50 -6.87 -9.16 -3.31
CA ALA A 50 -8.03 -8.92 -4.15
C ALA A 50 -7.86 -7.68 -5.02
N ILE A 51 -7.35 -6.58 -4.45
CA ILE A 51 -7.03 -5.35 -5.19
C ILE A 51 -6.08 -5.65 -6.34
N TYR A 52 -4.99 -6.37 -6.08
CA TYR A 52 -4.03 -6.77 -7.13
C TYR A 52 -4.67 -7.62 -8.22
N ARG A 53 -5.46 -8.64 -7.86
CA ARG A 53 -6.15 -9.49 -8.86
C ARG A 53 -7.11 -8.69 -9.73
N MET A 54 -7.86 -7.75 -9.15
CA MET A 54 -8.76 -6.88 -9.91
C MET A 54 -7.97 -5.89 -10.79
N GLY A 55 -6.90 -5.31 -10.26
CA GLY A 55 -6.04 -4.39 -10.98
C GLY A 55 -5.34 -5.03 -12.18
N GLU A 56 -4.83 -6.26 -12.04
CA GLU A 56 -4.25 -7.04 -13.15
C GLU A 56 -5.27 -7.39 -14.23
N TYR A 57 -6.50 -7.74 -13.81
CA TYR A 57 -7.61 -7.99 -14.72
C TYR A 57 -7.97 -6.73 -15.52
N LEU A 58 -8.04 -5.58 -14.85
CA LEU A 58 -8.38 -4.27 -15.42
C LEU A 58 -7.20 -3.55 -16.12
N ARG A 59 -5.99 -4.10 -16.02
CA ARG A 59 -4.73 -3.47 -16.48
C ARG A 59 -4.53 -2.08 -15.88
N LEU A 60 -4.70 -1.97 -14.56
CA LEU A 60 -4.41 -0.75 -13.81
C LEU A 60 -2.90 -0.59 -13.63
N SER A 61 -2.44 0.65 -13.52
CA SER A 61 -1.05 0.92 -13.15
C SER A 61 -0.83 0.55 -11.68
N GLN A 62 0.42 0.26 -11.32
CA GLN A 62 0.80 -0.02 -9.94
C GLN A 62 0.43 1.14 -9.00
N HIS A 63 0.53 2.37 -9.50
CA HIS A 63 0.15 3.58 -8.77
C HIS A 63 -1.32 3.51 -8.29
N VAL A 64 -2.26 3.23 -9.18
CA VAL A 64 -3.69 3.09 -8.84
C VAL A 64 -3.93 1.97 -7.84
N MET A 65 -3.25 0.83 -8.01
CA MET A 65 -3.36 -0.30 -7.07
C MET A 65 -2.82 0.05 -5.69
N ASN A 66 -1.70 0.80 -5.61
CA ASN A 66 -1.14 1.26 -4.35
C ASN A 66 -2.08 2.21 -3.61
N THR A 67 -2.71 3.15 -4.33
CA THR A 67 -3.72 4.06 -3.77
C THR A 67 -4.87 3.26 -3.15
N ALA A 68 -5.40 2.28 -3.88
CA ALA A 68 -6.46 1.40 -3.38
C ALA A 68 -6.04 0.60 -2.13
N CYS A 69 -4.80 0.09 -2.09
CA CYS A 69 -4.27 -0.61 -0.91
C CYS A 69 -4.19 0.31 0.31
N ILE A 70 -3.72 1.55 0.14
CA ILE A 70 -3.62 2.54 1.22
C ILE A 70 -5.01 2.93 1.73
N TYR A 71 -5.99 3.13 0.85
CA TYR A 71 -7.39 3.33 1.24
C TYR A 71 -7.93 2.17 2.07
N LEU A 72 -7.65 0.92 1.67
CA LEU A 72 -8.11 -0.26 2.42
C LEU A 72 -7.51 -0.29 3.84
N HIS A 73 -6.22 -0.03 3.98
CA HIS A 73 -5.57 -0.02 5.30
C HIS A 73 -6.07 1.13 6.18
N ARG A 74 -6.19 2.35 5.62
CA ARG A 74 -6.76 3.51 6.31
C ARG A 74 -8.21 3.27 6.75
N PHE A 75 -9.04 2.65 5.89
CA PHE A 75 -10.43 2.33 6.19
C PHE A 75 -10.56 1.43 7.42
N PHE A 76 -9.79 0.33 7.45
CA PHE A 76 -9.86 -0.63 8.56
C PHE A 76 -9.19 -0.14 9.86
N MET A 77 -8.51 1.01 9.85
CA MET A 77 -8.15 1.70 11.10
C MET A 77 -9.35 2.35 11.80
N ARG A 78 -10.46 2.60 11.07
CA ARG A 78 -11.64 3.30 11.60
C ARG A 78 -12.93 2.49 11.51
N LYS A 79 -12.95 1.41 10.72
CA LYS A 79 -14.09 0.49 10.56
C LYS A 79 -13.67 -0.95 10.87
N SER A 80 -14.60 -1.72 11.41
CA SER A 80 -14.35 -3.13 11.74
C SER A 80 -14.41 -4.01 10.50
N LEU A 81 -13.46 -4.94 10.38
CA LEU A 81 -13.61 -6.10 9.53
C LEU A 81 -14.83 -6.92 9.94
N GLN A 82 -15.40 -7.63 8.98
CA GLN A 82 -16.56 -8.48 9.20
C GLN A 82 -16.25 -9.55 10.27
N ASN A 83 -17.05 -9.60 11.33
CA ASN A 83 -17.02 -10.66 12.34
C ASN A 83 -18.46 -11.10 12.64
N GLY A 84 -18.84 -12.30 12.21
CA GLY A 84 -20.23 -12.72 12.17
C GLY A 84 -21.07 -11.84 11.23
N ASN A 85 -22.17 -11.27 11.73
CA ASN A 85 -23.10 -10.46 10.95
C ASN A 85 -22.82 -8.94 10.98
N ALA A 86 -21.73 -8.52 11.64
CA ALA A 86 -21.35 -7.11 11.77
C ALA A 86 -20.01 -6.84 11.06
N GLY A 87 -19.79 -5.59 10.67
CA GLY A 87 -18.55 -5.14 10.03
C GLY A 87 -18.52 -5.31 8.50
N TYR A 88 -17.38 -4.96 7.91
CA TYR A 88 -17.23 -4.86 6.45
C TYR A 88 -16.39 -6.00 5.88
N SER A 89 -16.84 -6.55 4.75
CA SER A 89 -16.08 -7.57 4.02
C SER A 89 -14.85 -6.96 3.36
N HIS A 90 -13.67 -7.52 3.63
CA HIS A 90 -12.42 -7.08 3.01
C HIS A 90 -12.42 -7.21 1.48
N TYR A 91 -13.19 -8.14 0.91
CA TYR A 91 -13.33 -8.28 -0.54
C TYR A 91 -14.23 -7.21 -1.16
N GLU A 92 -15.29 -6.84 -0.46
CA GLU A 92 -16.25 -5.82 -0.93
C GLU A 92 -15.65 -4.42 -0.83
N VAL A 93 -14.99 -4.12 0.30
CA VAL A 93 -14.23 -2.89 0.49
C VAL A 93 -13.09 -2.80 -0.53
N ALA A 94 -12.36 -3.89 -0.79
CA ALA A 94 -11.32 -3.90 -1.83
C ALA A 94 -11.84 -3.49 -3.21
N ALA A 95 -13.03 -3.94 -3.61
CA ALA A 95 -13.64 -3.57 -4.88
C ALA A 95 -14.02 -2.08 -4.91
N ALA A 96 -14.54 -1.55 -3.81
CA ALA A 96 -14.82 -0.12 -3.66
C ALA A 96 -13.54 0.73 -3.67
N CYS A 97 -12.47 0.30 -3.00
CA CYS A 97 -11.17 0.96 -3.04
C CYS A 97 -10.61 1.04 -4.47
N VAL A 98 -10.70 -0.04 -5.26
CA VAL A 98 -10.28 -0.02 -6.67
C VAL A 98 -11.13 0.96 -7.48
N PHE A 99 -12.45 0.95 -7.29
CA PHE A 99 -13.34 1.87 -8.00
C PHE A 99 -13.02 3.33 -7.68
N LEU A 100 -12.87 3.66 -6.40
CA LEU A 100 -12.54 5.01 -5.95
C LEU A 100 -11.15 5.45 -6.44
N ALA A 101 -10.12 4.61 -6.28
CA ALA A 101 -8.77 4.92 -6.74
C ALA A 101 -8.72 5.14 -8.26
N CYS A 102 -9.48 4.38 -9.06
CA CYS A 102 -9.57 4.64 -10.50
C CYS A 102 -10.13 6.04 -10.82
N LYS A 103 -11.05 6.57 -10.01
CA LYS A 103 -11.60 7.92 -10.21
C LYS A 103 -10.59 9.00 -9.79
N VAL A 104 -9.96 8.83 -8.64
CA VAL A 104 -8.99 9.80 -8.08
C VAL A 104 -7.74 9.90 -8.96
N GLU A 105 -7.19 8.76 -9.38
CA GLU A 105 -5.95 8.68 -10.17
C GLU A 105 -6.18 8.81 -11.69
N GLU A 106 -7.32 9.37 -12.09
CA GLU A 106 -7.72 9.62 -13.47
C GLU A 106 -7.70 8.40 -14.42
N SER A 107 -7.67 7.17 -13.89
CA SER A 107 -7.70 5.91 -14.65
C SER A 107 -9.13 5.44 -15.04
N HIS A 108 -10.15 6.24 -14.68
CA HIS A 108 -11.58 6.15 -14.99
C HIS A 108 -12.06 4.82 -15.60
N ARG A 109 -12.24 3.80 -14.75
CA ARG A 109 -12.94 2.55 -15.11
C ARG A 109 -14.42 2.68 -14.78
N LYS A 110 -15.29 2.27 -15.70
CA LYS A 110 -16.74 2.25 -15.47
C LYS A 110 -17.11 1.16 -14.46
N LEU A 111 -18.15 1.40 -13.66
CA LEU A 111 -18.62 0.46 -12.64
C LEU A 111 -18.86 -0.97 -13.16
N PRO A 112 -19.49 -1.22 -14.33
CA PRO A 112 -19.63 -2.59 -14.85
C PRO A 112 -18.29 -3.32 -15.05
N SER A 113 -17.23 -2.60 -15.45
CA SER A 113 -15.90 -3.20 -15.59
C SER A 113 -15.29 -3.56 -14.24
N ILE A 114 -15.53 -2.76 -13.19
CA ILE A 114 -15.11 -3.11 -11.82
C ILE A 114 -15.86 -4.36 -11.35
N ILE A 115 -17.17 -4.44 -11.62
CA ILE A 115 -17.98 -5.62 -11.26
C ILE A 115 -17.48 -6.87 -11.98
N ASP A 116 -17.22 -6.79 -13.29
CA ASP A 116 -16.61 -7.89 -14.06
C ASP A 116 -15.29 -8.34 -13.43
N ALA A 117 -14.43 -7.38 -13.06
CA ALA A 117 -13.14 -7.67 -12.44
C ALA A 117 -13.28 -8.32 -11.07
N ALA A 118 -14.21 -7.86 -10.23
CA ALA A 118 -14.49 -8.44 -8.93
C ALA A 118 -14.98 -9.89 -9.07
N MET A 119 -16.05 -10.11 -9.86
CA MET A 119 -16.63 -11.43 -10.08
C MET A 119 -15.61 -12.40 -10.69
N ALA A 120 -14.85 -11.97 -11.69
CA ALA A 120 -13.80 -12.81 -12.29
C ALA A 120 -12.66 -13.11 -11.30
N SER A 121 -12.30 -12.17 -10.43
CA SER A 121 -11.18 -12.34 -9.49
C SER A 121 -11.49 -13.31 -8.35
N PHE A 122 -12.77 -13.45 -8.01
CA PHE A 122 -13.27 -14.30 -6.93
C PHE A 122 -13.78 -15.66 -7.40
N ASP A 123 -14.04 -15.85 -8.69
CA ASP A 123 -14.35 -17.18 -9.24
C ASP A 123 -13.09 -18.08 -9.24
N LYS A 124 -13.05 -19.02 -8.28
CA LYS A 124 -11.94 -19.97 -8.11
C LYS A 124 -12.13 -21.25 -8.93
N SER A 125 -13.24 -21.43 -9.65
CA SER A 125 -13.44 -22.60 -10.49
C SER A 125 -12.41 -22.63 -11.63
N PRO A 126 -12.03 -23.81 -12.16
CA PRO A 126 -11.09 -23.90 -13.28
C PRO A 126 -11.52 -23.06 -14.49
N ALA A 127 -12.82 -23.07 -14.82
CA ALA A 127 -13.39 -22.25 -15.89
C ALA A 127 -13.33 -20.75 -15.56
N GLY A 128 -13.58 -20.37 -14.31
CA GLY A 128 -13.42 -19.01 -13.80
C GLY A 128 -12.00 -18.49 -13.94
N GLN A 129 -11.02 -19.28 -13.51
CA GLN A 129 -9.61 -18.96 -13.60
C GLN A 129 -9.17 -18.77 -15.06
N GLN A 130 -9.63 -19.63 -15.97
CA GLN A 130 -9.38 -19.48 -17.40
C GLN A 130 -9.96 -18.16 -17.94
N ARG A 131 -11.23 -17.86 -17.63
CA ARG A 131 -11.87 -16.59 -18.03
C ARG A 131 -11.18 -15.36 -17.44
N TRP A 132 -10.62 -15.48 -16.23
CA TRP A 132 -9.83 -14.42 -15.60
C TRP A 132 -8.50 -14.19 -16.35
N MET A 133 -7.75 -15.27 -16.65
CA MET A 133 -6.49 -15.19 -17.39
C MET A 133 -6.67 -14.60 -18.79
N GLU A 134 -7.72 -15.03 -19.50
CA GLU A 134 -8.10 -14.53 -20.82
C GLU A 134 -8.75 -13.14 -20.77
N ARG A 135 -9.13 -12.65 -19.58
CA ARG A 135 -9.89 -11.42 -19.35
C ARG A 135 -11.22 -11.37 -20.13
N SER A 136 -11.82 -12.54 -20.34
CA SER A 136 -12.99 -12.75 -21.18
C SER A 136 -14.31 -12.77 -20.40
N PHE A 137 -14.26 -12.86 -19.06
CA PHE A 137 -15.47 -12.82 -18.22
C PHE A 137 -16.28 -11.53 -18.41
N ARG A 138 -17.59 -11.66 -18.66
CA ARG A 138 -18.53 -10.54 -18.68
C ARG A 138 -19.78 -10.97 -17.91
N ALA A 139 -20.14 -10.21 -16.88
CA ALA A 139 -21.33 -10.46 -16.10
C ALA A 139 -22.57 -10.03 -16.87
N ASP A 140 -23.67 -10.76 -16.67
CA ASP A 140 -24.98 -10.36 -17.15
C ASP A 140 -25.51 -9.20 -16.29
N PRO A 141 -25.77 -8.00 -16.85
CA PRO A 141 -26.29 -6.87 -16.10
C PRO A 141 -27.67 -7.10 -15.46
N ALA A 142 -28.45 -8.06 -15.97
CA ALA A 142 -29.74 -8.43 -15.41
C ALA A 142 -29.63 -9.44 -14.25
N SER A 143 -28.44 -10.00 -14.02
CA SER A 143 -28.24 -10.99 -12.97
C SER A 143 -28.32 -10.37 -11.57
N LYS A 144 -28.87 -11.14 -10.62
CA LYS A 144 -28.94 -10.72 -9.20
C LYS A 144 -27.56 -10.44 -8.62
N GLU A 145 -26.55 -11.20 -9.03
CA GLU A 145 -25.18 -11.06 -8.54
C GLU A 145 -24.54 -9.76 -9.03
N PHE A 146 -24.74 -9.39 -10.30
CA PHE A 146 -24.31 -8.09 -10.82
C PHE A 146 -24.95 -6.94 -10.05
N GLY A 147 -26.27 -7.02 -9.83
CA GLY A 147 -27.01 -6.02 -9.03
C GLY A 147 -26.45 -5.90 -7.61
N ARG A 148 -26.18 -7.04 -6.94
CA ARG A 148 -25.56 -7.07 -5.62
C ARG A 148 -24.20 -6.36 -5.62
N TRP A 149 -23.30 -6.71 -6.54
CA TRP A 149 -21.97 -6.07 -6.61
C TRP A 149 -22.06 -4.58 -6.90
N ARG A 150 -22.96 -4.16 -7.79
CA ARG A 150 -23.21 -2.75 -8.07
C ARG A 150 -23.58 -2.00 -6.80
N ASP A 151 -24.58 -2.49 -6.09
CA ASP A 151 -25.11 -1.82 -4.89
C ASP A 151 -24.06 -1.84 -3.76
N THR A 152 -23.39 -2.98 -3.56
CA THR A 152 -22.28 -3.13 -2.61
C THR A 152 -21.14 -2.15 -2.89
N ILE A 153 -20.68 -2.01 -4.13
CA ILE A 153 -19.56 -1.11 -4.46
C ILE A 153 -19.96 0.34 -4.21
N LEU A 154 -21.17 0.75 -4.61
CA LEU A 154 -21.64 2.13 -4.44
C LEU A 154 -21.81 2.50 -2.96
N VAL A 155 -22.41 1.63 -2.15
CA VAL A 155 -22.58 1.87 -0.71
C VAL A 155 -21.22 1.92 0.00
N ASN A 156 -20.31 0.99 -0.31
CA ASN A 156 -18.97 1.00 0.30
C ASN A 156 -18.14 2.19 -0.17
N GLU A 157 -18.35 2.69 -1.39
CA GLU A 157 -17.69 3.91 -1.85
C GLU A 157 -18.10 5.14 -1.04
N GLU A 158 -19.39 5.32 -0.76
CA GLU A 158 -19.89 6.41 0.09
C GLU A 158 -19.27 6.33 1.50
N GLU A 159 -19.28 5.14 2.09
CA GLU A 159 -18.67 4.90 3.39
C GLU A 159 -17.15 5.13 3.39
N LEU A 160 -16.46 4.75 2.30
CA LEU A 160 -15.02 4.92 2.14
C LEU A 160 -14.67 6.41 2.09
N LEU A 161 -15.42 7.21 1.31
CA LEU A 161 -15.23 8.66 1.23
C LEU A 161 -15.37 9.34 2.60
N GLU A 162 -16.42 8.99 3.35
CA GLU A 162 -16.65 9.53 4.69
C GLU A 162 -15.55 9.09 5.67
N THR A 163 -15.21 7.80 5.68
CA THR A 163 -14.21 7.23 6.58
C THR A 163 -12.83 7.81 6.34
N LEU A 164 -12.48 8.05 5.07
CA LEU A 164 -11.24 8.71 4.65
C LEU A 164 -11.26 10.23 4.84
N CYS A 165 -12.35 10.81 5.37
CA CYS A 165 -12.51 12.26 5.54
C CYS A 165 -12.26 13.03 4.23
N PHE A 166 -12.57 12.42 3.08
CA PHE A 166 -12.24 12.95 1.75
C PHE A 166 -10.74 13.26 1.53
N ASP A 167 -9.85 12.72 2.36
CA ASP A 167 -8.40 12.79 2.20
C ASP A 167 -7.93 11.69 1.24
N LEU A 168 -8.14 11.97 -0.04
CA LEU A 168 -7.93 11.03 -1.15
C LEU A 168 -6.54 11.14 -1.78
N ILE A 169 -5.79 12.20 -1.49
CA ILE A 169 -4.45 12.39 -2.04
C ILE A 169 -3.47 11.56 -1.22
N VAL A 170 -2.78 10.65 -1.90
CA VAL A 170 -1.86 9.72 -1.27
C VAL A 170 -0.46 9.98 -1.76
N GLU A 171 0.47 10.18 -0.83
CA GLU A 171 1.89 10.19 -1.17
C GLU A 171 2.39 8.76 -1.30
N HIS A 172 3.10 8.46 -2.40
CA HIS A 172 3.54 7.11 -2.70
C HIS A 172 5.04 6.90 -2.42
N PRO A 173 5.42 5.92 -1.59
CA PRO A 173 6.83 5.63 -1.32
C PRO A 173 7.58 5.20 -2.59
N HIS A 174 6.89 4.58 -3.55
CA HIS A 174 7.45 4.17 -4.83
C HIS A 174 8.00 5.34 -5.67
N GLU A 175 7.29 6.46 -5.68
CA GLU A 175 7.72 7.64 -6.44
C GLU A 175 8.95 8.28 -5.78
N ILE A 176 8.95 8.37 -4.45
CA ILE A 176 10.07 8.88 -3.66
C ILE A 176 11.30 7.99 -3.88
N LEU A 177 11.14 6.67 -3.81
CA LEU A 177 12.21 5.69 -4.04
C LEU A 177 12.88 5.90 -5.40
N VAL A 178 12.10 6.01 -6.48
CA VAL A 178 12.67 6.18 -7.82
C VAL A 178 13.41 7.51 -7.97
N LYS A 179 12.83 8.60 -7.46
CA LYS A 179 13.47 9.93 -7.49
C LYS A 179 14.77 9.94 -6.70
N ALA A 180 14.77 9.39 -5.48
CA ALA A 180 15.94 9.32 -4.62
C ALA A 180 17.05 8.46 -5.22
N CYS A 181 16.73 7.23 -5.64
CA CYS A 181 17.68 6.32 -6.28
C CYS A 181 18.28 6.90 -7.58
N SER A 182 17.48 7.62 -8.37
CA SER A 182 17.98 8.31 -9.56
C SER A 182 18.98 9.41 -9.21
N ARG A 183 18.73 10.19 -8.16
CA ARG A 183 19.66 11.23 -7.67
C ARG A 183 20.95 10.64 -7.08
N LEU A 184 20.84 9.48 -6.45
CA LEU A 184 21.97 8.76 -5.84
C LEU A 184 22.79 7.93 -6.84
N GLY A 185 22.35 7.81 -8.09
CA GLY A 185 23.03 7.00 -9.10
C GLY A 185 23.01 5.50 -8.77
N VAL A 186 21.94 5.02 -8.15
CA VAL A 186 21.79 3.61 -7.76
C VAL A 186 21.55 2.73 -8.99
N ASP A 187 22.21 1.57 -9.03
CA ASP A 187 22.04 0.60 -10.11
C ASP A 187 20.60 0.11 -10.25
N THR A 188 20.15 -0.09 -11.49
CA THR A 188 18.77 -0.47 -11.81
C THR A 188 18.32 -1.76 -11.11
N TRP A 189 19.21 -2.74 -10.94
CA TRP A 189 18.86 -4.01 -10.29
C TRP A 189 18.52 -3.82 -8.81
N LEU A 190 19.24 -2.93 -8.11
CA LEU A 190 19.02 -2.64 -6.69
C LEU A 190 17.75 -1.81 -6.49
N VAL A 191 17.49 -0.84 -7.40
CA VAL A 191 16.22 -0.09 -7.42
C VAL A 191 15.04 -1.04 -7.60
N ARG A 192 15.14 -2.03 -8.50
CA ARG A 192 14.09 -3.06 -8.70
C ARG A 192 13.87 -3.90 -7.45
N LEU A 193 14.94 -4.29 -6.75
CA LEU A 193 14.82 -5.04 -5.50
C LEU A 193 14.12 -4.23 -4.40
N ALA A 194 14.48 -2.95 -4.24
CA ALA A 194 13.82 -2.03 -3.31
C ALA A 194 12.34 -1.81 -3.69
N TRP A 195 12.04 -1.68 -4.98
CA TRP A 195 10.67 -1.55 -5.48
C TRP A 195 9.82 -2.80 -5.15
N THR A 196 10.35 -4.00 -5.40
CA THR A 196 9.67 -5.25 -5.03
C THR A 196 9.43 -5.33 -3.52
N THR A 197 10.43 -4.91 -2.74
CA THR A 197 10.32 -4.82 -1.27
C THR A 197 9.17 -3.90 -0.83
N LEU A 198 8.97 -2.75 -1.48
CA LEU A 198 7.81 -1.88 -1.24
C LEU A 198 6.47 -2.51 -1.65
N ASN A 199 6.43 -3.23 -2.77
CA ASN A 199 5.20 -3.90 -3.21
C ASN A 199 4.75 -4.95 -2.19
N ASP A 200 5.70 -5.71 -1.64
CA ASP A 200 5.41 -6.73 -0.64
C ASP A 200 5.00 -6.10 0.69
N SER A 201 5.55 -4.95 1.04
CA SER A 201 5.22 -4.27 2.30
C SER A 201 3.78 -3.76 2.36
N LEU A 202 3.17 -3.41 1.21
CA LEU A 202 1.75 -3.01 1.13
C LEU A 202 0.77 -4.14 1.45
N ARG A 203 1.22 -5.41 1.51
CA ARG A 203 0.38 -6.53 1.97
C ARG A 203 0.08 -6.45 3.46
N ASP A 204 0.83 -5.64 4.19
CA ASP A 204 0.62 -5.32 5.58
C ASP A 204 0.28 -3.83 5.76
N SER A 205 -0.18 -3.49 6.96
CA SER A 205 -0.58 -2.16 7.39
C SER A 205 0.59 -1.18 7.61
N ILE A 206 1.80 -1.49 7.15
CA ILE A 206 2.97 -0.62 7.41
C ILE A 206 2.85 0.75 6.74
N CYS A 207 2.04 0.85 5.69
CA CYS A 207 1.74 2.11 5.02
C CYS A 207 0.93 3.09 5.87
N VAL A 208 0.40 2.63 7.00
CA VAL A 208 -0.25 3.48 8.00
C VAL A 208 0.56 3.56 9.30
N THR A 209 1.79 3.02 9.35
CA THR A 209 2.68 3.14 10.52
C THR A 209 3.90 4.03 10.27
N PHE A 210 4.33 4.14 9.02
CA PHE A 210 5.48 4.94 8.63
C PHE A 210 5.10 5.91 7.51
N GLU A 211 5.77 7.07 7.51
CA GLU A 211 5.65 8.04 6.42
C GLU A 211 6.21 7.48 5.10
N ALA A 212 5.70 7.98 3.97
CA ALA A 212 6.11 7.50 2.65
C ALA A 212 7.62 7.66 2.39
N PRO A 213 8.31 8.75 2.77
CA PRO A 213 9.77 8.85 2.65
C PRO A 213 10.51 7.80 3.48
N VAL A 214 10.04 7.55 4.71
CA VAL A 214 10.62 6.57 5.63
C VAL A 214 10.45 5.15 5.10
N LEU A 215 9.29 4.82 4.52
CA LEU A 215 9.07 3.54 3.85
C LEU A 215 9.94 3.34 2.62
N ALA A 216 10.07 4.38 1.78
CA ALA A 216 10.93 4.34 0.61
C ALA A 216 12.39 4.09 1.00
N ALA A 217 12.87 4.82 2.01
CA ALA A 217 14.21 4.67 2.56
C ALA A 217 14.41 3.29 3.21
N GLY A 218 13.44 2.80 3.98
CA GLY A 218 13.51 1.47 4.61
C GLY A 218 13.54 0.33 3.60
N ALA A 219 12.78 0.44 2.51
CA ALA A 219 12.85 -0.54 1.43
C ALA A 219 14.19 -0.51 0.69
N PHE A 220 14.75 0.68 0.46
CA PHE A 220 16.10 0.84 -0.09
C PHE A 220 17.17 0.26 0.84
N TYR A 221 17.11 0.60 2.13
CA TYR A 221 18.01 0.10 3.16
C TYR A 221 17.98 -1.43 3.21
N ARG A 222 16.78 -2.02 3.25
CA ARG A 222 16.60 -3.47 3.26
C ARG A 222 17.15 -4.13 1.99
N ALA A 223 16.92 -3.55 0.81
CA ALA A 223 17.46 -4.07 -0.44
C ALA A 223 19.00 -4.05 -0.43
N CYS A 224 19.60 -2.99 0.12
CA CYS A 224 21.04 -2.90 0.34
C CYS A 224 21.53 -4.00 1.29
N THR A 225 20.88 -4.18 2.45
CA THR A 225 21.24 -5.21 3.44
C THR A 225 21.19 -6.62 2.84
N VAL A 226 20.11 -6.98 2.15
CA VAL A 226 19.95 -8.29 1.50
C VAL A 226 21.03 -8.54 0.44
N SER A 227 21.46 -7.47 -0.24
CA SER A 227 22.48 -7.54 -1.28
C SER A 227 23.91 -7.34 -0.76
N GLN A 228 24.10 -7.21 0.56
CA GLN A 228 25.40 -6.93 1.19
C GLN A 228 26.08 -5.65 0.65
N VAL A 229 25.27 -4.66 0.29
CA VAL A 229 25.71 -3.32 -0.11
C VAL A 229 25.48 -2.37 1.06
N GLU A 230 26.45 -1.51 1.37
CA GLU A 230 26.28 -0.49 2.41
C GLU A 230 25.58 0.75 1.82
N PRO A 231 24.46 1.23 2.40
CA PRO A 231 23.77 2.43 1.92
C PRO A 231 24.66 3.69 1.90
N THR A 232 25.63 3.78 2.80
CA THR A 232 26.58 4.89 2.92
C THR A 232 27.50 5.06 1.71
N LYS A 233 27.59 4.06 0.82
CA LYS A 233 28.29 4.16 -0.46
C LYS A 233 27.60 5.11 -1.44
N PHE A 234 26.31 5.37 -1.24
CA PHE A 234 25.53 6.24 -2.11
C PHE A 234 25.50 7.66 -1.55
N SER A 235 25.82 8.62 -2.42
CA SER A 235 25.76 10.05 -2.13
C SER A 235 25.43 10.82 -3.39
N ALA A 236 24.74 11.95 -3.23
CA ALA A 236 24.37 12.82 -4.34
C ALA A 236 25.11 14.15 -4.23
N LYS A 237 25.39 14.78 -5.37
CA LYS A 237 25.90 16.15 -5.39
C LYS A 237 24.72 17.13 -5.35
N TRP A 238 24.76 18.08 -4.43
CA TRP A 238 23.85 19.22 -4.40
C TRP A 238 24.56 20.45 -4.95
N LYS A 239 23.91 21.15 -5.89
CA LYS A 239 24.40 22.42 -6.42
C LYS A 239 23.53 23.56 -5.86
N GLY A 240 24.11 24.35 -4.96
CA GLY A 240 23.46 25.54 -4.43
C GLY A 240 23.37 26.69 -5.44
N LYS A 241 22.56 27.70 -5.11
CA LYS A 241 22.35 28.89 -5.95
C LYS A 241 23.63 29.74 -6.15
N GLU A 242 24.63 29.58 -5.30
CA GLU A 242 25.90 30.34 -5.33
C GLU A 242 27.14 29.48 -5.65
N GLY A 243 26.95 28.29 -6.23
CA GLY A 243 28.07 27.44 -6.64
C GLY A 243 28.70 26.60 -5.52
N ASP A 244 28.15 26.62 -4.31
CA ASP A 244 28.47 25.65 -3.27
C ASP A 244 28.06 24.23 -3.73
N GLU A 245 29.05 23.37 -3.90
CA GLU A 245 28.87 21.94 -4.13
C GLU A 245 28.95 21.22 -2.78
N ALA A 246 27.81 20.72 -2.30
CA ALA A 246 27.74 19.88 -1.10
C ALA A 246 27.49 18.42 -1.49
N GLN A 247 28.08 17.49 -0.74
CA GLN A 247 27.78 16.07 -0.87
C GLN A 247 26.67 15.72 0.12
N LEU A 248 25.53 15.29 -0.41
CA LEU A 248 24.40 14.81 0.37
C LEU A 248 24.55 13.31 0.60
N ALA A 249 24.40 12.88 1.86
CA ALA A 249 24.29 11.47 2.17
C ALA A 249 22.95 10.92 1.62
N TRP A 250 22.84 9.60 1.52
CA TRP A 250 21.60 8.97 1.07
C TRP A 250 20.40 9.33 1.97
N THR A 251 20.60 9.43 3.28
CA THR A 251 19.59 9.89 4.25
C THR A 251 19.06 11.28 3.94
N ASP A 252 19.94 12.23 3.59
CA ASP A 252 19.56 13.59 3.20
C ASP A 252 18.78 13.62 1.88
N VAL A 253 19.03 12.66 0.98
CA VAL A 253 18.30 12.57 -0.29
C VAL A 253 16.89 12.02 -0.10
N PHE A 254 16.71 11.11 0.85
CA PHE A 254 15.41 10.57 1.24
C PHE A 254 14.65 11.46 2.24
N ASP A 255 15.32 12.42 2.88
CA ASP A 255 14.80 13.27 3.95
C ASP A 255 14.34 12.46 5.18
N VAL A 256 15.23 11.60 5.68
CA VAL A 256 14.99 10.69 6.81
C VAL A 256 16.23 10.53 7.67
N ASP A 257 16.04 10.09 8.91
CA ASP A 257 17.14 9.62 9.75
C ASP A 257 17.47 8.14 9.46
N GLU A 258 18.72 7.72 9.66
CA GLU A 258 19.14 6.33 9.41
C GLU A 258 18.40 5.34 10.33
N ASP A 259 18.13 5.74 11.57
CA ASP A 259 17.40 4.93 12.55
C ASP A 259 15.95 4.67 12.10
N GLU A 260 15.27 5.70 11.54
CA GLU A 260 13.91 5.57 11.00
C GLU A 260 13.88 4.60 9.81
N ALA A 261 14.84 4.73 8.89
CA ALA A 261 14.95 3.83 7.75
C ALA A 261 15.27 2.39 8.17
N ALA A 262 16.15 2.20 9.16
CA ALA A 262 16.48 0.89 9.70
C ALA A 262 15.30 0.25 10.45
N GLU A 263 14.49 1.04 11.14
CA GLU A 263 13.25 0.58 11.76
C GLU A 263 12.22 0.13 10.71
N ALA A 264 11.96 0.95 9.70
CA ALA A 264 11.08 0.58 8.60
C ALA A 264 11.58 -0.67 7.84
N ALA A 265 12.89 -0.78 7.61
CA ALA A 265 13.50 -1.96 7.01
C ALA A 265 13.26 -3.24 7.82
N ARG A 266 13.36 -3.17 9.15
CA ARG A 266 13.07 -4.29 10.05
C ARG A 266 11.59 -4.67 10.01
N ALA A 267 10.69 -3.69 10.06
CA ALA A 267 9.24 -3.92 9.98
C ALA A 267 8.83 -4.60 8.65
N ILE A 268 9.40 -4.14 7.53
CA ILE A 268 9.20 -4.82 6.24
C ILE A 268 9.73 -6.26 6.27
N GLY A 269 10.86 -6.50 6.95
CA GLY A 269 11.49 -7.81 7.04
C GLY A 269 10.74 -8.83 7.90
N SER A 270 10.21 -8.43 9.05
CA SER A 270 9.52 -9.32 9.99
C SER A 270 8.26 -9.93 9.41
N ASP A 271 7.53 -9.18 8.60
CA ASP A 271 6.16 -9.54 8.19
C ASP A 271 6.07 -10.27 6.84
N VAL A 272 7.00 -9.98 5.93
CA VAL A 272 7.05 -10.64 4.62
C VAL A 272 7.44 -12.12 4.77
N TYR A 273 8.29 -12.51 5.74
CA TYR A 273 8.77 -13.89 5.86
C TYR A 273 8.12 -14.74 6.96
N ALA A 274 7.51 -14.15 8.00
CA ALA A 274 6.71 -14.93 8.97
C ALA A 274 5.44 -15.51 8.33
N SER A 275 4.91 -14.85 7.29
CA SER A 275 3.72 -15.30 6.55
C SER A 275 4.00 -16.43 5.55
N HIS A 276 5.24 -16.60 5.08
CA HIS A 276 5.61 -17.70 4.19
C HIS A 276 5.71 -19.05 4.90
N GLU A 277 6.04 -19.08 6.20
CA GLU A 277 6.15 -20.32 6.97
C GLU A 277 4.77 -20.92 7.34
N GLN A 278 3.72 -20.11 7.41
CA GLN A 278 2.37 -20.57 7.77
C GLN A 278 1.57 -21.14 6.59
N HIS A 279 2.03 -20.95 5.34
CA HIS A 279 1.34 -21.43 4.13
C HIS A 279 2.05 -22.63 3.47
N ALA A 280 3.03 -23.24 4.15
CA ALA A 280 3.73 -24.45 3.72
C ALA A 280 3.13 -25.76 4.30
N HIS A 281 1.96 -25.69 4.95
CA HIS A 281 1.25 -26.83 5.53
C HIS A 281 -0.21 -26.89 5.08
#